data_AF-A0A317Z9D6-F1
#
_entry.id   AF-A0A317Z9D6-F1
#
_cell.length_a   1.000
_cell.length_b   1.000
_cell.length_c   1.000
_cell.angle_alpha   90.00
_cell.angle_beta   90.00
_cell.angle_gamma   90.00
#
_symmetry.space_group_name_H-M   'P 1'
#
loop_
_entity.id
_entity.type
_entity.pdbx_description
1 polymer ?
#
loop_
_entity_poly.entity_id
_entity_poly.type
_entity_poly.pdbx_seq_one_letter_code
_entity_poly.pdbx_strand_id
1 'polypeptide(L)'
;LLTISEDQRIQLLLIGFAFNAFLEGVAGFGVPIAICAVLLIQLGFKPLQAAMLCLVGNGAAGAFGAIGLPVSVIDTLALKGDVSALDVAQATNLSLPILSVIVPFLLVFIIDGFKGIKETLPAIIVTVVPFVVLQVFFNQFFGPELVDILPPLASMGALALFSKKFQPKNIFRLNAGEEKMEVKHHSFREVVFAWSPFIILTILVLIWSSKAFKGLFLEDGALSFMNVKFGIPGTMNDISGHPIMLTFNILNQTGTALLIAGIITVLISSKVNFKRAGALFVEAFKELWLPILTICFILAIAKVTTYGGLTSAMGEGISKTGAAFPFLSPILGWIGVFMTGSVTNNNALFAPIQASVAPQVGTSGALLVGANTAGGAIAKLISPQSIAIATAAVKQVGRESELLKMTLKYSVGLLIFWCIWTFILSLILG
;
A
#
# COMPACT_ATOMS: atom_id res chain seq x y z
N LEU A 1 -10.56 5.14 18.96
CA LEU A 1 -9.09 4.91 18.92
C LEU A 1 -8.40 5.59 20.10
N LEU A 2 -8.67 6.89 20.33
CA LEU A 2 -8.07 7.68 21.42
C LEU A 2 -8.38 7.15 22.84
N THR A 3 -9.43 6.35 22.99
CA THR A 3 -9.95 5.86 24.27
C THR A 3 -9.31 4.53 24.74
N ILE A 4 -8.47 3.93 23.91
CA ILE A 4 -8.09 2.51 24.03
C ILE A 4 -6.91 2.32 25.00
N SER A 5 -6.01 3.30 25.08
CA SER A 5 -4.79 3.23 25.87
C SER A 5 -4.38 4.63 26.30
N GLU A 6 -3.86 4.77 27.52
CA GLU A 6 -3.23 6.01 27.98
C GLU A 6 -1.77 6.13 27.53
N ASP A 7 -1.17 5.02 27.09
CA ASP A 7 0.21 4.97 26.61
C ASP A 7 0.32 5.40 25.14
N GLN A 8 1.07 6.47 24.87
CA GLN A 8 1.25 7.02 23.54
C GLN A 8 1.99 6.09 22.56
N ARG A 9 2.79 5.14 23.05
CA ARG A 9 3.46 4.13 22.20
C ARG A 9 2.43 3.17 21.62
N ILE A 10 1.47 2.73 22.42
CA ILE A 10 0.34 1.90 21.96
C ILE A 10 -0.57 2.69 21.02
N GLN A 11 -0.84 3.96 21.33
CA GLN A 11 -1.63 4.82 20.43
C GLN A 11 -0.93 5.03 19.08
N LEU A 12 0.41 5.13 19.07
CA LEU A 12 1.19 5.18 17.84
C LEU A 12 1.07 3.89 17.03
N LEU A 13 1.09 2.71 17.65
CA LEU A 13 0.86 1.44 16.95
C LEU A 13 -0.56 1.35 16.38
N LEU A 14 -1.57 1.81 17.13
CA LEU A 14 -2.96 1.84 16.67
C LEU A 14 -3.15 2.80 15.49
N ILE A 15 -2.65 4.03 15.60
CA ILE A 15 -2.93 5.12 14.66
C ILE A 15 -1.88 5.17 13.56
N GLY A 16 -0.61 5.36 13.94
CA GLY A 16 0.50 5.56 13.00
C GLY A 16 0.93 4.32 12.23
N PHE A 17 0.58 3.10 12.71
CA PHE A 17 0.82 1.85 11.99
C PHE A 17 -0.46 1.21 11.47
N ALA A 18 -1.32 0.67 12.34
CA ALA A 18 -2.43 -0.19 11.89
C ALA A 18 -3.53 0.62 11.16
N PHE A 19 -4.02 1.71 11.75
CA PHE A 19 -5.01 2.57 11.09
C PHE A 19 -4.45 3.28 9.85
N ASN A 20 -3.18 3.69 9.90
CA ASN A 20 -2.45 4.25 8.78
C ASN A 20 -2.39 3.25 7.60
N ALA A 21 -1.94 2.02 7.85
CA ALA A 21 -1.90 0.97 6.84
C ALA A 21 -3.29 0.66 6.27
N PHE A 22 -4.32 0.61 7.11
CA PHE A 22 -5.70 0.44 6.66
C PHE A 22 -6.16 1.55 5.70
N LEU A 23 -5.91 2.81 6.04
CA LEU A 23 -6.24 3.93 5.17
C LEU A 23 -5.42 3.89 3.87
N GLU A 24 -4.18 3.41 3.92
CA GLU A 24 -3.34 3.24 2.72
C GLU A 24 -3.94 2.18 1.80
N GLY A 25 -4.38 1.05 2.35
CA GLY A 25 -5.07 0.01 1.61
C GLY A 25 -6.38 0.49 0.96
N VAL A 26 -7.18 1.31 1.64
CA VAL A 26 -8.49 1.74 1.11
C VAL A 26 -8.40 2.97 0.19
N ALA A 27 -7.61 3.96 0.57
CA ALA A 27 -7.54 5.25 -0.12
C ALA A 27 -6.23 5.45 -0.87
N GLY A 28 -5.09 5.22 -0.21
CA GLY A 28 -3.77 5.53 -0.77
C GLY A 28 -3.50 7.04 -0.91
N PHE A 29 -2.58 7.40 -1.81
CA PHE A 29 -2.30 8.79 -2.24
C PHE A 29 -1.99 9.80 -1.11
N GLY A 30 -1.43 9.37 0.01
CA GLY A 30 -1.00 10.25 1.10
C GLY A 30 -2.12 10.69 2.06
N VAL A 31 -3.38 10.33 1.78
CA VAL A 31 -4.51 10.44 2.72
C VAL A 31 -4.21 9.83 4.09
N PRO A 32 -3.58 8.64 4.20
CA PRO A 32 -3.32 8.00 5.48
C PRO A 32 -2.41 8.83 6.38
N ILE A 33 -1.35 9.38 5.79
CA ILE A 33 -0.36 10.20 6.47
C ILE A 33 -1.03 11.47 7.01
N ALA A 34 -1.84 12.14 6.19
CA ALA A 34 -2.52 13.37 6.57
C ALA A 34 -3.46 13.16 7.77
N ILE A 35 -4.35 12.16 7.69
CA ILE A 35 -5.33 11.90 8.74
C ILE A 35 -4.65 11.41 10.02
N CYS A 36 -3.74 10.44 9.92
CA CYS A 36 -3.08 9.87 11.09
C CYS A 36 -2.17 10.89 11.79
N ALA A 37 -1.48 11.76 11.06
CA ALA A 37 -0.63 12.78 11.65
C ALA A 37 -1.47 13.79 12.47
N VAL A 38 -2.62 14.22 11.96
CA VAL A 38 -3.55 15.10 12.70
C VAL A 38 -4.07 14.42 13.97
N LEU A 39 -4.40 13.13 13.92
CA LEU A 39 -4.83 12.37 15.09
C LEU A 39 -3.70 12.23 16.14
N LEU A 40 -2.46 12.00 15.72
CA LEU A 40 -1.32 11.96 16.62
C LEU A 40 -1.02 13.34 17.24
N ILE A 41 -1.22 14.44 16.50
CA ILE A 41 -1.08 15.79 17.06
C ILE A 41 -2.10 16.04 18.17
N GLN A 42 -3.35 15.59 17.98
CA GLN A 42 -4.37 15.68 19.03
C GLN A 42 -3.99 14.90 20.30
N LEU A 43 -3.14 13.87 20.16
CA LEU A 43 -2.61 13.09 21.28
C LEU A 43 -1.37 13.71 21.93
N GLY A 44 -0.90 14.88 21.49
CA GLY A 44 0.26 15.57 22.07
C GLY A 44 1.58 15.39 21.32
N PHE A 45 1.58 14.72 20.15
CA PHE A 45 2.79 14.63 19.33
C PHE A 45 3.08 15.97 18.64
N LYS A 46 4.36 16.33 18.54
CA LYS A 46 4.77 17.52 17.79
C LYS A 46 4.41 17.37 16.30
N PRO A 47 3.96 18.44 15.62
CA PRO A 47 3.48 18.35 14.23
C PRO A 47 4.40 17.62 13.25
N LEU A 48 5.67 18.03 13.14
CA LEU A 48 6.63 17.35 12.24
C LEU A 48 6.99 15.93 12.69
N GLN A 49 7.00 15.68 13.99
CA GLN A 49 7.26 14.33 14.52
C GLN A 49 6.11 13.39 14.16
N ALA A 50 4.86 13.83 14.31
CA ALA A 50 3.68 13.06 13.91
C ALA A 50 3.70 12.73 12.41
N ALA A 51 3.99 13.73 11.56
CA ALA A 51 4.16 13.54 10.12
C ALA A 51 5.24 12.50 9.80
N MET A 52 6.41 12.60 10.44
CA MET A 52 7.53 11.67 10.25
C MET A 52 7.16 10.23 10.67
N LEU A 53 6.52 10.06 11.83
CA LEU A 53 6.10 8.75 12.32
C LEU A 53 5.06 8.10 11.39
N CYS A 54 4.10 8.89 10.87
CA CYS A 54 3.15 8.40 9.89
C CYS A 54 3.81 8.03 8.55
N LEU A 55 4.82 8.77 8.09
CA LEU A 55 5.59 8.41 6.89
C LEU A 55 6.34 7.09 7.07
N VAL A 56 7.03 6.92 8.20
CA VAL A 56 7.74 5.68 8.54
C VAL A 56 6.76 4.51 8.67
N GLY A 57 5.63 4.72 9.35
CA GLY A 57 4.57 3.72 9.50
C GLY A 57 3.99 3.27 8.17
N ASN A 58 3.79 4.21 7.25
CA ASN A 58 3.24 3.92 5.92
C ASN A 58 4.16 3.06 5.04
N GLY A 59 5.45 2.98 5.37
CA GLY A 59 6.41 2.15 4.64
C GLY A 59 6.00 0.68 4.55
N ALA A 60 5.29 0.15 5.55
CA ALA A 60 4.84 -1.24 5.59
C ALA A 60 3.62 -1.53 4.69
N ALA A 61 2.87 -0.51 4.27
CA ALA A 61 1.60 -0.65 3.53
C ALA A 61 1.61 0.00 2.13
N GLY A 62 2.71 0.67 1.75
CA GLY A 62 2.77 1.33 0.44
C GLY A 62 2.69 0.36 -0.75
N ALA A 63 2.97 -0.92 -0.53
CA ALA A 63 3.07 -1.94 -1.57
C ALA A 63 1.71 -2.46 -2.07
N PHE A 64 0.67 -2.46 -1.23
CA PHE A 64 -0.68 -2.87 -1.63
C PHE A 64 -1.73 -1.77 -1.41
N GLY A 65 -1.27 -0.52 -1.35
CA GLY A 65 -2.14 0.64 -1.24
C GLY A 65 -3.17 0.74 -2.37
N ALA A 66 -4.28 1.44 -2.09
CA ALA A 66 -5.40 1.60 -3.00
C ALA A 66 -5.89 0.27 -3.60
N ILE A 67 -6.12 -0.73 -2.74
CA ILE A 67 -6.69 -2.05 -3.07
C ILE A 67 -5.75 -2.83 -3.99
N GLY A 68 -4.48 -2.91 -3.61
CA GLY A 68 -3.48 -3.71 -4.32
C GLY A 68 -3.05 -3.17 -5.67
N LEU A 69 -3.45 -1.94 -6.05
CA LEU A 69 -3.14 -1.34 -7.35
C LEU A 69 -1.66 -1.39 -7.75
N PRO A 70 -0.68 -1.18 -6.84
CA PRO A 70 0.72 -1.28 -7.22
C PRO A 70 1.11 -2.65 -7.74
N VAL A 71 0.49 -3.72 -7.26
CA VAL A 71 0.76 -5.09 -7.71
C VAL A 71 -0.21 -5.51 -8.82
N SER A 72 -1.49 -5.13 -8.76
CA SER A 72 -2.47 -5.50 -9.78
C SER A 72 -2.21 -4.83 -11.14
N VAL A 73 -1.50 -3.70 -11.19
CA VAL A 73 -1.09 -3.06 -12.45
C VAL A 73 -0.24 -3.99 -13.32
N ILE A 74 0.45 -4.97 -12.73
CA ILE A 74 1.31 -5.94 -13.44
C ILE A 74 0.52 -6.72 -14.50
N ASP A 75 -0.72 -7.12 -14.21
CA ASP A 75 -1.57 -7.85 -15.16
C ASP A 75 -1.90 -7.03 -16.41
N THR A 76 -1.73 -5.70 -16.36
CA THR A 76 -2.01 -4.79 -17.49
C THR A 76 -0.83 -4.62 -18.45
N LEU A 77 0.36 -5.10 -18.05
CA LEU A 77 1.63 -4.82 -18.74
C LEU A 77 2.08 -5.94 -19.70
N ALA A 78 1.47 -7.13 -19.64
CA ALA A 78 1.85 -8.29 -20.45
C ALA A 78 3.35 -8.60 -20.36
N LEU A 79 3.84 -8.83 -19.13
CA LEU A 79 5.26 -9.02 -18.86
C LEU A 79 5.81 -10.31 -19.47
N LYS A 80 7.09 -10.29 -19.83
CA LYS A 80 7.81 -11.51 -20.27
C LYS A 80 7.87 -12.55 -19.15
N GLY A 81 7.78 -13.82 -19.53
CA GLY A 81 7.78 -14.94 -18.59
C GLY A 81 6.45 -15.13 -17.84
N ASP A 82 5.37 -14.54 -18.37
CA ASP A 82 4.01 -14.62 -17.84
C ASP A 82 3.90 -14.27 -16.35
N VAL A 83 4.73 -13.31 -15.90
CA VAL A 83 4.71 -12.81 -14.52
C VAL A 83 3.38 -12.10 -14.28
N SER A 84 2.50 -12.73 -13.50
CA SER A 84 1.20 -12.17 -13.11
C SER A 84 1.28 -11.36 -11.82
N ALA A 85 0.25 -10.57 -11.55
CA ALA A 85 0.09 -9.89 -10.26
C ALA A 85 0.04 -10.87 -9.09
N LEU A 86 -0.53 -12.08 -9.29
CA LEU A 86 -0.56 -13.11 -8.25
C LEU A 86 0.84 -13.68 -7.99
N ASP A 87 1.66 -13.88 -9.01
CA ASP A 87 3.03 -14.37 -8.83
C ASP A 87 3.87 -13.34 -8.05
N VAL A 88 3.73 -12.06 -8.40
CA VAL A 88 4.41 -10.96 -7.68
C VAL A 88 3.91 -10.87 -6.24
N ALA A 89 2.59 -10.93 -6.03
CA ALA A 89 1.97 -11.00 -4.70
C ALA A 89 2.60 -12.14 -3.89
N GLN A 90 2.60 -13.37 -4.39
CA GLN A 90 3.18 -14.52 -3.70
C GLN A 90 4.69 -14.37 -3.45
N ALA A 91 5.46 -13.86 -4.43
CA ALA A 91 6.89 -13.63 -4.26
C ALA A 91 7.19 -12.60 -3.15
N THR A 92 6.33 -11.59 -2.98
CA THR A 92 6.49 -10.60 -1.91
C THR A 92 6.24 -11.16 -0.50
N ASN A 93 5.66 -12.36 -0.34
CA ASN A 93 5.56 -13.02 0.98
C ASN A 93 6.94 -13.32 1.60
N LEU A 94 7.97 -13.42 0.77
CA LEU A 94 9.34 -13.64 1.23
C LEU A 94 10.01 -12.36 1.74
N SER A 95 9.39 -11.21 1.50
CA SER A 95 10.00 -9.91 1.76
C SER A 95 9.07 -9.04 2.60
N LEU A 96 7.95 -8.54 2.07
CA LEU A 96 7.09 -7.53 2.72
C LEU A 96 6.61 -7.85 4.14
N PRO A 97 6.31 -9.11 4.52
CA PRO A 97 6.00 -9.43 5.92
C PRO A 97 7.11 -9.04 6.91
N ILE A 98 8.38 -9.13 6.51
CA ILE A 98 9.52 -8.72 7.32
C ILE A 98 9.46 -7.21 7.57
N LEU A 99 9.06 -6.42 6.57
CA LEU A 99 8.89 -4.97 6.72
C LEU A 99 7.75 -4.66 7.71
N SER A 100 6.64 -5.40 7.62
CA SER A 100 5.51 -5.28 8.56
C SER A 100 5.85 -5.70 9.99
N VAL A 101 6.88 -6.53 10.20
CA VAL A 101 7.48 -6.78 11.51
C VAL A 101 8.37 -5.61 11.93
N ILE A 102 9.30 -5.18 11.08
CA ILE A 102 10.32 -4.18 11.45
C ILE A 102 9.69 -2.82 11.81
N VAL A 103 8.69 -2.37 11.06
CA VAL A 103 8.14 -1.01 11.17
C VAL A 103 7.53 -0.73 12.56
N PRO A 104 6.68 -1.59 13.16
CA PRO A 104 6.20 -1.40 14.53
C PRO A 104 7.30 -1.27 15.58
N PHE A 105 8.36 -2.10 15.49
CA PHE A 105 9.51 -1.99 16.38
C PHE A 105 10.26 -0.67 16.17
N LEU A 106 10.45 -0.28 14.90
CA LEU A 106 11.10 0.98 14.55
C LEU A 106 10.31 2.18 15.07
N LEU A 107 8.99 2.20 14.94
CA LEU A 107 8.14 3.29 15.44
C LEU A 107 8.28 3.48 16.96
N VAL A 108 8.23 2.40 17.73
CA VAL A 108 8.42 2.47 19.19
C VAL A 108 9.86 2.86 19.54
N PHE A 109 10.85 2.34 18.82
CA PHE A 109 12.26 2.70 19.01
C PHE A 109 12.51 4.19 18.80
N ILE A 110 11.88 4.80 17.79
CA ILE A 110 12.04 6.22 17.47
C ILE A 110 11.58 7.12 18.61
N ILE A 111 10.54 6.72 19.35
CA ILE A 111 9.94 7.57 20.41
C ILE A 111 10.49 7.29 21.81
N ASP A 112 10.85 6.04 22.13
CA ASP A 112 11.23 5.64 23.50
C ASP A 112 12.37 4.57 23.53
N GLY A 113 13.06 4.39 22.41
CA GLY A 113 14.24 3.54 22.30
C GLY A 113 13.99 2.06 22.65
N PHE A 114 15.06 1.38 23.08
CA PHE A 114 14.98 -0.03 23.49
C PHE A 114 14.15 -0.26 24.75
N LYS A 115 14.05 0.74 25.63
CA LYS A 115 13.19 0.67 26.82
C LYS A 115 11.72 0.56 26.39
N GLY A 116 11.29 1.43 25.47
CA GLY A 116 9.95 1.40 24.90
C GLY A 116 9.59 0.07 24.28
N ILE A 117 10.51 -0.52 23.49
CA ILE A 117 10.30 -1.86 22.91
C ILE A 117 10.09 -2.89 24.02
N LYS A 118 10.94 -2.94 25.04
CA LYS A 118 10.84 -3.95 26.11
C LYS A 118 9.52 -3.83 26.88
N GLU A 119 9.10 -2.61 27.19
CA GLU A 119 7.87 -2.36 27.96
C GLU A 119 6.59 -2.61 27.16
N THR A 120 6.64 -2.40 25.84
CA THR A 120 5.49 -2.56 24.94
C THR A 120 5.57 -3.81 24.05
N LEU A 121 6.55 -4.69 24.28
CA LEU A 121 6.76 -5.89 23.47
C LEU A 121 5.49 -6.74 23.28
N PRO A 122 4.67 -7.00 24.32
CA PRO A 122 3.40 -7.72 24.12
C PRO A 122 2.45 -7.00 23.16
N ALA A 123 2.36 -5.67 23.24
CA ALA A 123 1.52 -4.87 22.35
C ALA A 123 2.06 -4.88 20.92
N ILE A 124 3.38 -4.78 20.73
CA ILE A 124 4.03 -4.88 19.41
C ILE A 124 3.73 -6.25 18.79
N ILE A 125 3.90 -7.34 19.54
CA ILE A 125 3.63 -8.70 19.04
C ILE A 125 2.15 -8.87 18.66
N VAL A 126 1.22 -8.41 19.49
CA VAL A 126 -0.22 -8.44 19.19
C VAL A 126 -0.57 -7.60 17.96
N THR A 127 0.21 -6.57 17.66
CA THR A 127 0.06 -5.77 16.44
C THR A 127 0.59 -6.54 15.22
N VAL A 128 1.81 -7.06 15.32
CA VAL A 128 2.54 -7.66 14.19
C VAL A 128 1.97 -9.01 13.78
N VAL A 129 1.65 -9.90 14.74
CA VAL A 129 1.28 -11.29 14.43
C VAL A 129 0.00 -11.38 13.57
N PRO A 130 -1.13 -10.75 13.94
CA PRO A 130 -2.32 -10.77 13.09
C PRO A 130 -2.09 -10.10 11.74
N PHE A 131 -1.28 -9.03 11.71
CA PHE A 131 -0.93 -8.34 10.47
C PHE A 131 -0.20 -9.31 9.53
N VAL A 132 0.94 -9.85 9.95
CA VAL A 132 1.79 -10.69 9.11
C VAL A 132 1.08 -11.98 8.68
N VAL A 133 0.40 -12.65 9.61
CA VAL A 133 -0.31 -13.91 9.31
C VAL A 133 -1.39 -13.69 8.24
N LEU A 134 -2.21 -12.65 8.41
CA LEU A 134 -3.26 -12.36 7.43
C LEU A 134 -2.69 -11.77 6.15
N GLN A 135 -1.63 -10.97 6.21
CA GLN A 135 -0.92 -10.44 5.05
C GLN A 135 -0.46 -11.60 4.17
N VAL A 136 0.29 -12.56 4.73
CA VAL A 136 0.74 -13.75 4.00
C VAL A 136 -0.43 -14.57 3.48
N PHE A 137 -1.46 -14.79 4.30
CA PHE A 137 -2.64 -15.58 3.91
C PHE A 137 -3.38 -14.96 2.70
N PHE A 138 -3.75 -13.69 2.76
CA PHE A 138 -4.48 -13.04 1.66
C PHE A 138 -3.63 -12.92 0.41
N ASN A 139 -2.37 -12.55 0.57
CA ASN A 139 -1.42 -12.40 -0.53
C ASN A 139 -1.15 -13.76 -1.22
N GLN A 140 -1.19 -14.87 -0.48
CA GLN A 140 -1.03 -16.23 -1.04
C GLN A 140 -2.25 -16.72 -1.81
N PHE A 141 -3.47 -16.47 -1.31
CA PHE A 141 -4.69 -17.15 -1.80
C PHE A 141 -5.68 -16.26 -2.56
N PHE A 142 -5.70 -14.96 -2.30
CA PHE A 142 -6.69 -14.03 -2.82
C PHE A 142 -6.10 -12.96 -3.74
N GLY A 143 -4.80 -12.68 -3.62
CA GLY A 143 -4.10 -11.66 -4.40
C GLY A 143 -3.87 -10.36 -3.59
N PRO A 144 -3.39 -9.30 -4.26
CA PRO A 144 -2.93 -8.07 -3.62
C PRO A 144 -4.06 -7.18 -3.09
N GLU A 145 -5.30 -7.34 -3.55
CA GLU A 145 -6.39 -6.37 -3.33
C GLU A 145 -6.76 -6.16 -1.85
N LEU A 146 -6.60 -7.20 -1.02
CA LEU A 146 -7.05 -7.21 0.37
C LEU A 146 -5.91 -7.07 1.40
N VAL A 147 -4.67 -7.08 0.93
CA VAL A 147 -3.46 -7.27 1.76
C VAL A 147 -3.20 -6.10 2.70
N ASP A 148 -3.56 -4.87 2.31
CA ASP A 148 -3.45 -3.68 3.17
C ASP A 148 -4.81 -3.22 3.75
N ILE A 149 -5.85 -4.07 3.68
CA ILE A 149 -7.17 -3.77 4.26
C ILE A 149 -7.44 -4.65 5.47
N LEU A 150 -7.49 -5.97 5.27
CA LEU A 150 -7.89 -6.92 6.31
C LEU A 150 -6.83 -7.10 7.40
N PRO A 151 -5.53 -7.28 7.07
CA PRO A 151 -4.48 -7.40 8.07
C PRO A 151 -4.36 -6.20 9.04
N PRO A 152 -4.34 -4.93 8.59
CA PRO A 152 -4.31 -3.81 9.52
C PRO A 152 -5.59 -3.68 10.36
N LEU A 153 -6.78 -3.98 9.83
CA LEU A 153 -8.01 -4.00 10.62
C LEU A 153 -7.96 -5.05 11.74
N ALA A 154 -7.49 -6.25 11.43
CA ALA A 154 -7.33 -7.32 12.41
C ALA A 154 -6.27 -6.96 13.47
N SER A 155 -5.13 -6.41 13.05
CA SER A 155 -4.08 -5.91 13.93
C SER A 155 -4.60 -4.84 14.88
N MET A 156 -5.31 -3.84 14.35
CA MET A 156 -5.92 -2.78 15.14
C MET A 156 -6.98 -3.31 16.11
N GLY A 157 -7.84 -4.24 15.67
CA GLY A 157 -8.85 -4.88 16.51
C GLY A 157 -8.23 -5.72 17.64
N ALA A 158 -7.21 -6.52 17.32
CA ALA A 158 -6.48 -7.34 18.28
C ALA A 158 -5.78 -6.46 19.32
N LEU A 159 -5.06 -5.42 18.88
CA LEU A 159 -4.40 -4.47 19.77
C LEU A 159 -5.43 -3.74 20.64
N ALA A 160 -6.56 -3.31 20.07
CA ALA A 160 -7.61 -2.64 20.82
C ALA A 160 -8.22 -3.51 21.92
N LEU A 161 -8.50 -4.78 21.62
CA LEU A 161 -9.03 -5.73 22.60
C LEU A 161 -8.00 -6.09 23.67
N PHE A 162 -6.73 -6.25 23.28
CA PHE A 162 -5.63 -6.52 24.18
C PHE A 162 -5.40 -5.35 25.15
N SER A 163 -5.38 -4.12 24.65
CA SER A 163 -5.15 -2.91 25.46
C SER A 163 -6.26 -2.60 26.46
N LYS A 164 -7.45 -3.20 26.33
CA LYS A 164 -8.49 -3.12 27.36
C LYS A 164 -8.11 -3.84 28.66
N LYS A 165 -7.28 -4.88 28.56
CA LYS A 165 -6.85 -5.69 29.73
C LYS A 165 -5.37 -5.48 30.07
N PHE A 166 -4.56 -5.10 29.10
CA PHE A 166 -3.13 -4.90 29.27
C PHE A 166 -2.74 -3.43 29.06
N GLN A 167 -1.99 -2.89 30.01
CA GLN A 167 -1.31 -1.61 29.90
C GLN A 167 0.14 -1.78 30.38
N PRO A 168 1.12 -1.09 29.77
CA PRO A 168 2.51 -1.13 30.24
C PRO A 168 2.59 -0.64 31.69
N LYS A 169 3.50 -1.23 32.48
CA LYS A 169 3.70 -0.82 33.89
C LYS A 169 4.07 0.66 34.02
N ASN A 170 4.91 1.15 33.09
CA ASN A 170 5.29 2.55 33.00
C ASN A 170 4.57 3.17 31.80
N ILE A 171 3.57 4.01 32.05
CA ILE A 171 2.84 4.70 30.99
C ILE A 171 3.73 5.79 30.39
N PHE A 172 3.99 5.70 29.09
CA PHE A 172 4.79 6.69 28.37
C PHE A 172 3.92 7.84 27.84
N ARG A 173 4.35 9.07 28.12
CA ARG A 173 3.83 10.30 27.55
C ARG A 173 5.00 11.23 27.18
N LEU A 174 4.96 11.80 25.98
CA LEU A 174 5.97 12.72 25.43
C LEU A 174 6.10 13.99 26.28
N ASN A 175 4.98 14.51 26.78
CA ASN A 175 4.92 15.68 27.65
C ASN A 175 4.36 15.24 29.01
N ALA A 176 5.20 15.22 30.04
CA ALA A 176 4.84 14.75 31.39
C ALA A 176 3.81 15.63 32.14
N GLY A 177 3.30 16.71 31.51
CA GLY A 177 2.38 17.69 32.10
C GLY A 177 1.08 17.93 31.34
N GLU A 178 0.79 17.21 30.25
CA GLU A 178 -0.50 17.33 29.56
C GLU A 178 -1.60 16.57 30.31
N GLU A 179 -2.70 17.28 30.60
CA GLU A 179 -3.89 16.71 31.23
C GLU A 179 -4.49 15.60 30.37
N LYS A 180 -5.10 14.62 31.03
CA LYS A 180 -5.82 13.54 30.32
C LYS A 180 -6.90 14.19 29.45
N MET A 181 -6.85 13.98 28.14
CA MET A 181 -7.97 14.33 27.27
C MET A 181 -9.25 13.69 27.83
N GLU A 182 -10.32 14.47 28.01
CA GLU A 182 -11.61 13.91 28.38
C GLU A 182 -12.11 12.99 27.25
N VAL A 183 -12.12 11.70 27.56
CA VAL A 183 -12.49 10.67 26.62
C VAL A 183 -14.00 10.48 26.64
N LYS A 184 -14.69 10.90 25.57
CA LYS A 184 -16.11 10.56 25.39
C LYS A 184 -16.27 9.08 25.07
N HIS A 185 -16.98 8.36 25.94
CA HIS A 185 -17.37 6.99 25.69
C HIS A 185 -18.50 6.95 24.66
N HIS A 186 -18.30 6.16 23.60
CA HIS A 186 -19.30 5.91 22.57
C HIS A 186 -19.93 4.53 22.76
N SER A 187 -21.21 4.41 22.44
CA SER A 187 -21.91 3.13 22.49
C SER A 187 -21.39 2.18 21.39
N PHE A 188 -21.50 0.87 21.63
CA PHE A 188 -21.09 -0.13 20.65
C PHE A 188 -21.77 0.05 19.29
N ARG A 189 -23.06 0.43 19.29
CA ARG A 189 -23.83 0.68 18.06
C ARG A 189 -23.29 1.87 17.27
N GLU A 190 -22.91 2.95 17.95
CA GLU A 190 -22.29 4.11 17.29
C GLU A 190 -20.93 3.77 16.70
N VAL A 191 -20.14 2.96 17.41
CA VAL A 191 -18.84 2.49 16.89
C VAL A 191 -19.06 1.64 15.63
N VAL A 192 -19.91 0.61 15.68
CA VAL A 192 -20.18 -0.24 14.50
C VAL A 192 -20.72 0.58 13.33
N PHE A 193 -21.62 1.52 13.59
CA PHE A 193 -22.16 2.41 12.55
C PHE A 193 -21.07 3.31 11.94
N ALA A 194 -20.18 3.88 12.76
CA ALA A 194 -19.05 4.69 12.28
C ALA A 194 -18.07 3.87 11.42
N TRP A 195 -17.94 2.56 11.68
CA TRP A 195 -17.11 1.65 10.90
C TRP A 195 -17.84 1.02 9.70
N SER A 196 -19.16 1.20 9.58
CA SER A 196 -19.96 0.57 8.53
C SER A 196 -19.46 0.82 7.09
N PRO A 197 -18.97 2.01 6.70
CA PRO A 197 -18.48 2.23 5.32
C PRO A 197 -17.33 1.29 4.97
N PHE A 198 -16.42 1.07 5.93
CA PHE A 198 -15.24 0.24 5.77
C PHE A 198 -15.59 -1.25 5.76
N ILE A 199 -16.56 -1.65 6.59
CA ILE A 199 -17.08 -3.04 6.62
C ILE A 199 -17.75 -3.36 5.27
N ILE A 200 -18.61 -2.48 4.78
CA ILE A 200 -19.32 -2.65 3.49
C ILE A 200 -18.30 -2.74 2.34
N LEU A 201 -17.32 -1.83 2.31
CA LEU A 201 -16.25 -1.84 1.33
C LEU A 201 -15.48 -3.16 1.34
N THR A 202 -15.08 -3.63 2.52
CA THR A 202 -14.32 -4.88 2.68
C THR A 202 -15.10 -6.08 2.16
N ILE A 203 -16.40 -6.19 2.49
CA ILE A 203 -17.26 -7.28 2.03
C ILE A 203 -17.42 -7.26 0.50
N LEU A 204 -17.66 -6.09 -0.09
CA LEU A 204 -17.84 -5.98 -1.54
C LEU A 204 -16.55 -6.28 -2.29
N VAL A 205 -15.39 -5.82 -1.81
CA VAL A 205 -14.09 -6.14 -2.41
C VAL A 205 -13.79 -7.64 -2.30
N LEU A 206 -14.12 -8.29 -1.17
CA LEU A 206 -14.01 -9.75 -1.03
C LEU A 206 -14.85 -10.50 -2.06
N ILE A 207 -16.10 -10.07 -2.27
CA ILE A 207 -16.98 -10.66 -3.27
C ILE A 207 -16.39 -10.46 -4.67
N TRP A 208 -16.02 -9.23 -5.03
CA TRP A 208 -15.46 -8.89 -6.35
C TRP A 208 -14.13 -9.59 -6.64
N SER A 209 -13.30 -9.81 -5.61
CA SER A 209 -12.00 -10.45 -5.75
C SER A 209 -12.11 -11.98 -5.76
N SER A 210 -13.28 -12.54 -5.44
CA SER A 210 -13.47 -13.99 -5.39
C SER A 210 -13.40 -14.62 -6.79
N LYS A 211 -12.84 -15.84 -6.85
CA LYS A 211 -12.80 -16.63 -8.09
C LYS A 211 -14.21 -16.88 -8.65
N ALA A 212 -15.20 -17.03 -7.79
CA ALA A 212 -16.59 -17.22 -8.18
C ALA A 212 -17.13 -16.00 -8.96
N PHE A 213 -16.90 -14.78 -8.45
CA PHE A 213 -17.36 -13.56 -9.12
C PHE A 213 -16.58 -13.28 -10.40
N LYS A 214 -15.24 -13.33 -10.36
CA LYS A 214 -14.39 -13.16 -11.56
C LYS A 214 -14.72 -14.23 -12.63
N GLY A 215 -15.10 -15.43 -12.19
CA GLY A 215 -15.54 -16.55 -13.05
C GLY A 215 -16.80 -16.25 -13.86
N LEU A 216 -17.69 -15.38 -13.38
CA LEU A 216 -18.90 -14.98 -14.12
C LEU A 216 -18.58 -14.23 -15.42
N PHE A 217 -17.39 -13.66 -15.53
CA PHE A 217 -16.92 -12.91 -16.69
C PHE A 217 -15.91 -13.68 -17.53
N LEU A 218 -15.71 -14.98 -17.30
CA LEU A 218 -14.95 -15.82 -18.24
C LEU A 218 -15.76 -16.04 -19.53
N GLU A 219 -15.16 -16.61 -20.57
CA GLU A 219 -15.83 -16.76 -21.88
C GLU A 219 -17.14 -17.57 -21.78
N ASP A 220 -17.17 -18.60 -20.94
CA ASP A 220 -18.37 -19.42 -20.64
C ASP A 220 -19.21 -18.87 -19.47
N GLY A 221 -18.86 -17.71 -18.94
CA GLY A 221 -19.50 -17.12 -17.77
C GLY A 221 -20.85 -16.46 -18.07
N ALA A 222 -21.75 -16.44 -17.08
CA ALA A 222 -23.09 -15.86 -17.23
C ALA A 222 -23.10 -14.36 -17.57
N LEU A 223 -22.02 -13.64 -17.25
CA LEU A 223 -21.83 -12.21 -17.51
C LEU A 223 -20.76 -11.93 -18.57
N SER A 224 -20.38 -12.94 -19.38
CA SER A 224 -19.36 -12.80 -20.43
C SER A 224 -19.71 -11.69 -21.44
N PHE A 225 -21.01 -11.48 -21.69
CA PHE A 225 -21.52 -10.41 -22.56
C PHE A 225 -21.15 -8.99 -22.11
N MET A 226 -20.78 -8.79 -20.84
CA MET A 226 -20.31 -7.50 -20.33
C MET A 226 -18.82 -7.22 -20.67
N ASN A 227 -18.08 -8.20 -21.16
CA ASN A 227 -16.73 -8.01 -21.69
C ASN A 227 -16.80 -7.52 -23.14
N VAL A 228 -16.79 -6.21 -23.33
CA VAL A 228 -16.71 -5.65 -24.67
C VAL A 228 -15.25 -5.69 -25.13
N LYS A 229 -14.92 -6.61 -26.03
CA LYS A 229 -13.59 -6.71 -26.65
C LYS A 229 -13.55 -5.84 -27.91
N PHE A 230 -12.57 -4.97 -28.02
CA PHE A 230 -12.31 -4.21 -29.26
C PHE A 230 -10.85 -4.32 -29.68
N GLY A 231 -10.62 -4.57 -30.97
CA GLY A 231 -9.27 -4.63 -31.53
C GLY A 231 -8.67 -3.25 -31.66
N ILE A 232 -7.43 -3.06 -31.20
CA ILE A 232 -6.71 -1.79 -31.33
C ILE A 232 -6.24 -1.66 -32.79
N PRO A 233 -6.70 -0.65 -33.55
CA PRO A 233 -6.29 -0.48 -34.95
C PRO A 233 -4.77 -0.32 -35.08
N GLY A 234 -4.18 -0.98 -36.08
CA GLY A 234 -2.73 -0.90 -36.34
C GLY A 234 -1.85 -1.73 -35.41
N THR A 235 -2.44 -2.53 -34.51
CA THR A 235 -1.71 -3.57 -33.76
C THR A 235 -1.97 -4.93 -34.40
N MET A 236 -0.99 -5.82 -34.36
CA MET A 236 -1.15 -7.24 -34.74
C MET A 236 -0.46 -8.09 -33.68
N ASN A 237 -1.15 -9.15 -33.26
CA ASN A 237 -0.56 -10.18 -32.43
C ASN A 237 0.02 -11.26 -33.36
N ASP A 238 1.34 -11.44 -33.30
CA ASP A 238 2.11 -12.33 -34.18
C ASP A 238 1.67 -13.80 -34.12
N ILE A 239 1.01 -14.23 -33.03
CA ILE A 239 0.54 -15.61 -32.83
C ILE A 239 -0.87 -15.81 -33.41
N SER A 240 -1.76 -14.85 -33.21
CA SER A 240 -3.18 -14.97 -33.59
C SER A 240 -3.52 -14.38 -34.96
N GLY A 241 -2.63 -13.55 -35.54
CA GLY A 241 -2.90 -12.80 -36.77
C GLY A 241 -4.02 -11.77 -36.64
N HIS A 242 -4.52 -11.54 -35.42
CA HIS A 242 -5.58 -10.58 -35.11
C HIS A 242 -5.02 -9.35 -34.38
N PRO A 243 -5.72 -8.21 -34.44
CA PRO A 243 -5.35 -7.05 -33.64
C PRO A 243 -5.31 -7.38 -32.15
N ILE A 244 -4.44 -6.68 -31.40
CA ILE A 244 -4.42 -6.79 -29.94
C ILE A 244 -5.80 -6.37 -29.42
N MET A 245 -6.49 -7.29 -28.75
CA MET A 245 -7.84 -7.07 -28.24
C MET A 245 -7.78 -6.41 -26.86
N LEU A 246 -8.40 -5.24 -26.72
CA LEU A 246 -8.63 -4.62 -25.43
C LEU A 246 -10.00 -5.05 -24.90
N THR A 247 -10.02 -5.62 -23.70
CA THR A 247 -11.27 -5.99 -23.03
C THR A 247 -11.71 -4.85 -22.12
N PHE A 248 -12.88 -4.30 -22.41
CA PHE A 248 -13.52 -3.30 -21.58
C PHE A 248 -14.66 -3.94 -20.80
N ASN A 249 -14.49 -3.99 -19.49
CA ASN A 249 -15.51 -4.47 -18.56
C ASN A 249 -15.54 -3.52 -17.38
N ILE A 250 -16.67 -2.85 -17.16
CA ILE A 250 -16.84 -1.96 -16.02
C ILE A 250 -17.17 -2.79 -14.77
N LEU A 251 -18.11 -3.73 -14.86
CA LEU A 251 -18.68 -4.42 -13.70
C LEU A 251 -17.69 -5.35 -12.99
N ASN A 252 -16.78 -6.01 -13.72
CA ASN A 252 -15.77 -6.90 -13.15
C ASN A 252 -14.64 -6.14 -12.42
N GLN A 253 -14.52 -4.83 -12.62
CA GLN A 253 -13.46 -4.04 -12.00
C GLN A 253 -13.76 -3.80 -10.53
N THR A 254 -12.73 -3.93 -9.68
CA THR A 254 -12.83 -3.68 -8.24
C THR A 254 -13.29 -2.25 -7.94
N GLY A 255 -13.05 -1.29 -8.84
CA GLY A 255 -13.58 0.08 -8.73
C GLY A 255 -15.10 0.16 -8.68
N THR A 256 -15.82 -0.76 -9.33
CA THR A 256 -17.30 -0.81 -9.25
C THR A 256 -17.77 -1.26 -7.88
N ALA A 257 -17.06 -2.20 -7.24
CA ALA A 257 -17.34 -2.58 -5.85
C ALA A 257 -17.25 -1.36 -4.91
N LEU A 258 -16.27 -0.48 -5.11
CA LEU A 258 -16.09 0.74 -4.32
C LEU A 258 -17.22 1.76 -4.54
N LEU A 259 -17.64 1.93 -5.80
CA LEU A 259 -18.76 2.82 -6.11
C LEU A 259 -20.04 2.33 -5.43
N ILE A 260 -20.31 1.01 -5.50
CA ILE A 260 -21.46 0.39 -4.83
C ILE A 260 -21.34 0.55 -3.30
N ALA A 261 -20.14 0.33 -2.74
CA ALA A 261 -19.89 0.53 -1.31
C ALA A 261 -20.21 1.97 -0.87
N GLY A 262 -19.80 2.96 -1.66
CA GLY A 262 -20.10 4.37 -1.44
C GLY A 262 -21.60 4.66 -1.49
N ILE A 263 -22.31 4.13 -2.49
CA ILE A 263 -23.77 4.30 -2.61
C ILE A 263 -24.51 3.69 -1.42
N ILE A 264 -24.18 2.45 -1.04
CA ILE A 264 -24.79 1.79 0.13
C ILE A 264 -24.49 2.58 1.41
N THR A 265 -23.27 3.10 1.56
CA THR A 265 -22.89 3.95 2.70
C THR A 265 -23.76 5.20 2.78
N VAL A 266 -24.01 5.88 1.65
CA VAL A 266 -24.88 7.07 1.61
C VAL A 266 -26.32 6.71 1.95
N LEU A 267 -26.82 5.58 1.46
CA LEU A 267 -28.18 5.11 1.76
C LEU A 267 -28.41 4.80 3.24
N ILE A 268 -27.40 4.24 3.92
CA ILE A 268 -27.48 3.87 5.34
C ILE A 268 -27.17 5.07 6.26
N SER A 269 -26.43 6.06 5.77
CA SER A 269 -26.01 7.22 6.56
C SER A 269 -27.14 8.22 6.77
N SER A 270 -27.56 8.41 8.01
CA SER A 270 -28.52 9.47 8.38
C SER A 270 -27.92 10.88 8.31
N LYS A 271 -26.60 11.00 8.18
CA LYS A 271 -25.87 12.29 8.23
C LYS A 271 -25.45 12.83 6.86
N VAL A 272 -25.53 12.02 5.80
CA VAL A 272 -25.06 12.38 4.46
C VAL A 272 -26.19 12.18 3.45
N ASN A 273 -26.65 13.28 2.83
CA ASN A 273 -27.62 13.21 1.74
C ASN A 273 -26.93 13.05 0.38
N PHE A 274 -27.68 12.62 -0.64
CA PHE A 274 -27.16 12.43 -2.01
C PHE A 274 -26.54 13.69 -2.61
N LYS A 275 -27.06 14.88 -2.27
CA LYS A 275 -26.49 16.15 -2.75
C LYS A 275 -25.07 16.37 -2.20
N ARG A 276 -24.87 16.14 -0.90
CA ARG A 276 -23.56 16.25 -0.26
C ARG A 276 -22.63 15.15 -0.74
N ALA A 277 -23.12 13.93 -0.92
CA ALA A 277 -22.35 12.84 -1.50
C ALA A 277 -21.85 13.17 -2.91
N GLY A 278 -22.72 13.72 -3.78
CA GLY A 278 -22.33 14.17 -5.13
C GLY A 278 -21.29 15.29 -5.09
N ALA A 279 -21.43 16.25 -4.18
CA ALA A 279 -20.42 17.30 -4.00
C ALA A 279 -19.05 16.73 -3.59
N LEU A 280 -19.04 15.78 -2.64
CA LEU A 280 -17.81 15.09 -2.21
C LEU A 280 -17.19 14.25 -3.32
N PHE A 281 -18.01 13.61 -4.16
CA PHE A 281 -17.52 12.86 -5.33
C PHE A 281 -16.83 13.78 -6.35
N VAL A 282 -17.42 14.96 -6.63
CA VAL A 282 -16.82 15.95 -7.54
C VAL A 282 -15.52 16.52 -6.95
N GLU A 283 -15.48 16.77 -5.64
CA GLU A 283 -14.28 17.20 -4.93
C GLU A 283 -13.17 16.15 -5.06
N ALA A 284 -13.46 14.89 -4.75
CA ALA A 284 -12.52 13.78 -4.91
C ALA A 284 -12.05 13.60 -6.37
N PHE A 285 -12.94 13.75 -7.34
CA PHE A 285 -12.56 13.68 -8.76
C PHE A 285 -11.60 14.81 -9.16
N LYS A 286 -11.83 16.03 -8.68
CA LYS A 286 -10.93 17.17 -8.92
C LYS A 286 -9.56 16.96 -8.28
N GLU A 287 -9.52 16.37 -7.08
CA GLU A 287 -8.27 16.01 -6.41
C GLU A 287 -7.48 14.94 -7.17
N LEU A 288 -8.17 13.94 -7.75
CA LEU A 288 -7.54 12.80 -8.41
C LEU A 288 -7.32 12.97 -9.93
N TRP A 289 -7.84 14.02 -10.56
CA TRP A 289 -7.73 14.24 -12.02
C TRP A 289 -6.28 14.23 -12.54
N LEU A 290 -5.36 14.95 -11.87
CA LEU A 290 -3.96 14.97 -12.27
C LEU A 290 -3.25 13.62 -12.05
N PRO A 291 -3.42 12.93 -10.90
CA PRO A 291 -2.98 11.55 -10.72
C PRO A 291 -3.48 10.59 -11.82
N ILE A 292 -4.76 10.66 -12.19
CA ILE A 292 -5.35 9.82 -13.24
C ILE A 292 -4.63 10.03 -14.58
N LEU A 293 -4.46 11.29 -15.00
CA LEU A 293 -3.72 11.61 -16.23
C LEU A 293 -2.28 11.09 -16.18
N THR A 294 -1.62 11.22 -15.04
CA THR A 294 -0.23 10.78 -14.84
C THR A 294 -0.12 9.26 -15.04
N ILE A 295 -1.02 8.48 -14.46
CA ILE A 295 -1.07 7.02 -14.64
C ILE A 295 -1.30 6.67 -16.11
N CYS A 296 -2.21 7.37 -16.80
CA CYS A 296 -2.47 7.15 -18.22
C CYS A 296 -1.20 7.36 -19.09
N PHE A 297 -0.47 8.46 -18.88
CA PHE A 297 0.77 8.72 -19.62
C PHE A 297 1.88 7.73 -19.27
N ILE A 298 2.00 7.35 -18.00
CA ILE A 298 3.01 6.38 -17.57
C ILE A 298 2.73 5.00 -18.17
N LEU A 299 1.47 4.54 -18.15
CA LEU A 299 1.08 3.29 -18.79
C LEU A 299 1.28 3.33 -20.31
N ALA A 300 1.01 4.48 -20.95
CA ALA A 300 1.26 4.65 -22.38
C ALA A 300 2.76 4.50 -22.68
N ILE A 301 3.63 5.19 -21.92
CA ILE A 301 5.09 5.07 -22.06
C ILE A 301 5.52 3.61 -21.82
N ALA A 302 5.10 3.00 -20.71
CA ALA A 302 5.46 1.63 -20.36
C ALA A 302 5.08 0.62 -21.45
N LYS A 303 3.88 0.74 -22.02
CA LYS A 303 3.42 -0.13 -23.11
C LYS A 303 4.17 0.13 -24.40
N VAL A 304 4.41 1.38 -24.76
CA VAL A 304 5.17 1.75 -25.98
C VAL A 304 6.62 1.24 -25.88
N THR A 305 7.28 1.40 -24.73
CA THR A 305 8.66 0.92 -24.55
C THR A 305 8.74 -0.61 -24.50
N THR A 306 7.70 -1.27 -23.99
CA THR A 306 7.61 -2.73 -23.95
C THR A 306 7.37 -3.31 -25.34
N TYR A 307 6.36 -2.83 -26.06
CA TYR A 307 6.03 -3.29 -27.42
C TYR A 307 7.09 -2.87 -28.45
N GLY A 308 7.71 -1.70 -28.28
CA GLY A 308 8.82 -1.25 -29.11
C GLY A 308 10.15 -1.94 -28.83
N GLY A 309 10.20 -2.90 -27.90
CA GLY A 309 11.41 -3.69 -27.59
C GLY A 309 12.46 -2.98 -26.73
N LEU A 310 12.30 -1.69 -26.40
CA LEU A 310 13.24 -0.91 -25.58
C LEU A 310 13.43 -1.53 -24.20
N THR A 311 12.36 -2.02 -23.58
CA THR A 311 12.42 -2.74 -22.28
C THR A 311 13.32 -3.97 -22.35
N SER A 312 13.34 -4.67 -23.49
CA SER A 312 14.21 -5.85 -23.67
C SER A 312 15.66 -5.44 -23.84
N ALA A 313 15.94 -4.38 -24.63
CA ALA A 313 17.29 -3.86 -24.81
C ALA A 313 17.87 -3.29 -23.50
N MET A 314 17.08 -2.56 -22.72
CA MET A 314 17.49 -2.11 -21.38
C MET A 314 17.75 -3.29 -20.45
N GLY A 315 16.88 -4.31 -20.48
CA GLY A 315 17.06 -5.53 -19.71
C GLY A 315 18.35 -6.26 -20.06
N GLU A 316 18.67 -6.38 -21.35
CA GLU A 316 19.93 -6.96 -21.82
C GLU A 316 21.15 -6.16 -21.35
N GLY A 317 21.11 -4.83 -21.45
CA GLY A 317 22.18 -3.97 -20.94
C GLY A 317 22.41 -4.13 -19.44
N ILE A 318 21.32 -4.16 -18.66
CA ILE A 318 21.35 -4.29 -17.20
C ILE A 318 21.77 -5.71 -16.78
N SER A 319 21.37 -6.75 -17.52
CA SER A 319 21.72 -8.14 -17.24
C SER A 319 23.23 -8.40 -17.21
N LYS A 320 24.03 -7.54 -17.85
CA LYS A 320 25.51 -7.58 -17.80
C LYS A 320 26.07 -7.37 -16.39
N THR A 321 25.29 -6.81 -15.47
CA THR A 321 25.63 -6.79 -14.04
C THR A 321 25.62 -8.19 -13.40
N GLY A 322 25.07 -9.19 -14.10
CA GLY A 322 25.07 -10.60 -13.73
C GLY A 322 24.35 -10.84 -12.41
N ALA A 323 24.94 -11.71 -11.60
CA ALA A 323 24.40 -12.08 -10.28
C ALA A 323 24.25 -10.89 -9.32
N ALA A 324 24.84 -9.72 -9.60
CA ALA A 324 24.66 -8.53 -8.76
C ALA A 324 23.31 -7.83 -8.97
N PHE A 325 22.57 -8.11 -10.06
CA PHE A 325 21.33 -7.39 -10.35
C PHE A 325 20.25 -7.49 -9.26
N PRO A 326 19.98 -8.66 -8.65
CA PRO A 326 19.01 -8.76 -7.55
C PRO A 326 19.30 -7.81 -6.38
N PHE A 327 20.58 -7.50 -6.11
CA PHE A 327 20.94 -6.49 -5.11
C PHE A 327 20.53 -5.08 -5.53
N LEU A 328 20.64 -4.75 -6.83
CA LEU A 328 20.29 -3.44 -7.39
C LEU A 328 18.79 -3.26 -7.63
N SER A 329 18.03 -4.37 -7.71
CA SER A 329 16.60 -4.36 -8.05
C SER A 329 15.75 -3.48 -7.12
N PRO A 330 15.87 -3.52 -5.78
CA PRO A 330 15.16 -2.60 -4.88
C PRO A 330 15.51 -1.12 -5.10
N ILE A 331 16.76 -0.81 -5.51
CA ILE A 331 17.22 0.57 -5.73
C ILE A 331 16.48 1.19 -6.90
N LEU A 332 16.24 0.42 -7.97
CA LEU A 332 15.45 0.90 -9.11
C LEU A 332 14.05 1.31 -8.68
N GLY A 333 13.38 0.45 -7.89
CA GLY A 333 12.06 0.76 -7.35
C GLY A 333 12.06 1.97 -6.41
N TRP A 334 13.10 2.09 -5.60
CA TRP A 334 13.28 3.19 -4.66
C TRP A 334 13.46 4.54 -5.38
N ILE A 335 14.30 4.60 -6.41
CA ILE A 335 14.49 5.81 -7.23
C ILE A 335 13.19 6.14 -7.97
N GLY A 336 12.52 5.14 -8.56
CA GLY A 336 11.29 5.34 -9.30
C GLY A 336 10.18 5.94 -8.45
N VAL A 337 9.97 5.47 -7.22
CA VAL A 337 8.98 6.07 -6.31
C VAL A 337 9.45 7.39 -5.72
N PHE A 338 10.74 7.58 -5.46
CA PHE A 338 11.25 8.89 -5.05
C PHE A 338 10.90 9.98 -6.08
N MET A 339 11.02 9.67 -7.38
CA MET A 339 10.69 10.58 -8.47
C MET A 339 9.19 10.71 -8.72
N THR A 340 8.45 9.59 -8.70
CA THR A 340 7.03 9.57 -9.12
C THR A 340 6.03 9.75 -7.98
N GLY A 341 6.45 9.54 -6.73
CA GLY A 341 5.58 9.53 -5.56
C GLY A 341 4.61 8.34 -5.47
N SER A 342 4.65 7.39 -6.41
CA SER A 342 3.64 6.33 -6.53
C SER A 342 4.26 4.97 -6.87
N VAL A 343 3.98 3.96 -6.05
CA VAL A 343 4.42 2.58 -6.28
C VAL A 343 3.76 1.98 -7.53
N THR A 344 2.51 2.34 -7.82
CA THR A 344 1.81 1.94 -9.06
C THR A 344 2.52 2.48 -10.29
N ASN A 345 2.89 3.77 -10.28
CA ASN A 345 3.62 4.39 -11.39
C ASN A 345 5.00 3.77 -11.57
N ASN A 346 5.70 3.52 -10.45
CA ASN A 346 6.98 2.84 -10.45
C ASN A 346 6.89 1.43 -11.05
N ASN A 347 5.90 0.64 -10.65
CA ASN A 347 5.73 -0.72 -11.14
C ASN A 347 5.32 -0.74 -12.61
N ALA A 348 4.46 0.19 -13.05
CA ALA A 348 4.16 0.36 -14.47
C ALA A 348 5.42 0.62 -15.31
N LEU A 349 6.35 1.45 -14.82
CA LEU A 349 7.58 1.79 -15.56
C LEU A 349 8.67 0.72 -15.49
N PHE A 350 8.93 0.18 -14.30
CA PHE A 350 10.14 -0.61 -14.05
C PHE A 350 9.90 -2.11 -13.95
N ALA A 351 8.68 -2.58 -13.66
CA ALA A 351 8.40 -4.02 -13.65
C ALA A 351 8.70 -4.70 -14.99
N PRO A 352 8.42 -4.08 -16.16
CA PRO A 352 8.81 -4.66 -17.45
C PRO A 352 10.32 -4.90 -17.58
N ILE A 353 11.14 -3.99 -17.05
CA ILE A 353 12.60 -4.12 -17.05
C ILE A 353 13.03 -5.24 -16.10
N GLN A 354 12.45 -5.28 -14.88
CA GLN A 354 12.77 -6.33 -13.89
C GLN A 354 12.45 -7.72 -14.44
N ALA A 355 11.28 -7.89 -15.06
CA ALA A 355 10.87 -9.15 -15.68
C ALA A 355 11.73 -9.51 -16.91
N SER A 356 12.20 -8.54 -17.70
CA SER A 356 13.04 -8.81 -18.86
C SER A 356 14.49 -9.21 -18.49
N VAL A 357 15.00 -8.74 -17.35
CA VAL A 357 16.33 -9.12 -16.84
C VAL A 357 16.33 -10.52 -16.21
N ALA A 358 15.23 -10.92 -15.57
CA ALA A 358 15.20 -12.12 -14.72
C ALA A 358 15.72 -13.41 -15.40
N PRO A 359 15.28 -13.77 -16.63
CA PRO A 359 15.78 -14.96 -17.31
C PRO A 359 17.27 -14.89 -17.66
N GLN A 360 17.80 -13.69 -17.82
CA GLN A 360 19.21 -13.47 -18.23
C GLN A 360 20.18 -13.62 -17.05
N VAL A 361 19.70 -13.38 -15.82
CA VAL A 361 20.50 -13.52 -14.60
C VAL A 361 20.15 -14.78 -13.80
N GLY A 362 19.28 -15.64 -14.32
CA GLY A 362 18.90 -16.90 -13.69
C GLY A 362 18.06 -16.73 -12.43
N THR A 363 17.10 -15.79 -12.42
CA THR A 363 16.24 -15.58 -11.24
C THR A 363 14.76 -15.41 -11.63
N SER A 364 13.88 -15.37 -10.63
CA SER A 364 12.45 -15.19 -10.83
C SER A 364 12.09 -13.75 -11.17
N GLY A 365 11.35 -13.55 -12.26
CA GLY A 365 10.80 -12.23 -12.61
C GLY A 365 9.86 -11.69 -11.54
N ALA A 366 9.04 -12.55 -10.94
CA ALA A 366 8.15 -12.19 -9.84
C ALA A 366 8.94 -11.71 -8.61
N LEU A 367 10.08 -12.35 -8.29
CA LEU A 367 10.95 -11.92 -7.19
C LEU A 367 11.52 -10.52 -7.42
N LEU A 368 12.05 -10.25 -8.61
CA LEU A 368 12.63 -8.94 -8.95
C LEU A 368 11.56 -7.84 -9.03
N VAL A 369 10.38 -8.13 -9.57
CA VAL A 369 9.26 -7.19 -9.57
C VAL A 369 8.75 -6.95 -8.14
N GLY A 370 8.72 -7.97 -7.29
CA GLY A 370 8.41 -7.84 -5.87
C GLY A 370 9.43 -6.99 -5.12
N ALA A 371 10.72 -7.19 -5.39
CA ALA A 371 11.82 -6.39 -4.82
C ALA A 371 11.74 -4.92 -5.24
N ASN A 372 11.42 -4.66 -6.51
CA ASN A 372 11.12 -3.32 -7.04
C ASN A 372 9.95 -2.66 -6.31
N THR A 373 8.87 -3.41 -6.07
CA THR A 373 7.69 -2.94 -5.34
C THR A 373 8.04 -2.55 -3.91
N ALA A 374 8.80 -3.40 -3.21
CA ALA A 374 9.21 -3.18 -1.83
C ALA A 374 10.17 -1.98 -1.70
N GLY A 375 11.16 -1.86 -2.59
CA GLY A 375 12.03 -0.69 -2.67
C GLY A 375 11.23 0.59 -2.90
N GLY A 376 10.21 0.52 -3.75
CA GLY A 376 9.27 1.60 -3.98
C GLY A 376 8.46 1.99 -2.73
N ALA A 377 7.92 1.02 -2.00
CA ALA A 377 7.21 1.28 -0.75
C ALA A 377 8.11 2.00 0.29
N ILE A 378 9.38 1.59 0.39
CA ILE A 378 10.38 2.22 1.26
C ILE A 378 10.73 3.65 0.82
N ALA A 379 10.69 3.95 -0.48
CA ALA A 379 10.91 5.31 -0.99
C ALA A 379 9.75 6.27 -0.74
N LYS A 380 8.51 5.79 -0.50
CA LYS A 380 7.39 6.69 -0.16
C LYS A 380 7.72 7.60 1.03
N LEU A 381 8.50 7.11 1.99
CA LEU A 381 8.98 7.83 3.17
C LEU A 381 9.66 9.17 2.84
N ILE A 382 10.26 9.26 1.66
CA ILE A 382 11.10 10.40 1.23
C ILE A 382 10.63 11.02 -0.08
N SER A 383 9.57 10.51 -0.69
CA SER A 383 9.03 11.07 -1.93
C SER A 383 8.59 12.52 -1.72
N PRO A 384 8.96 13.48 -2.59
CA PRO A 384 8.59 14.88 -2.43
C PRO A 384 7.08 15.08 -2.30
N GLN A 385 6.29 14.28 -3.01
CA GLN A 385 4.83 14.30 -2.91
C GLN A 385 4.33 13.92 -1.51
N SER A 386 4.80 12.80 -0.94
CA SER A 386 4.36 12.38 0.40
C SER A 386 4.84 13.35 1.49
N ILE A 387 6.06 13.89 1.34
CA ILE A 387 6.61 14.90 2.24
C ILE A 387 5.76 16.18 2.21
N ALA A 388 5.39 16.68 1.02
CA ALA A 388 4.58 17.88 0.87
C ALA A 388 3.16 17.70 1.43
N ILE A 389 2.53 16.55 1.19
CA ILE A 389 1.21 16.22 1.77
C ILE A 389 1.31 16.18 3.29
N ALA A 390 2.35 15.55 3.83
CA ALA A 390 2.56 15.44 5.26
C ALA A 390 2.77 16.81 5.93
N THR A 391 3.65 17.68 5.38
CA THR A 391 3.87 19.04 5.91
C THR A 391 2.63 19.92 5.81
N ALA A 392 1.88 19.83 4.71
CA ALA A 392 0.63 20.55 4.54
C ALA A 392 -0.42 20.13 5.57
N ALA A 393 -0.61 18.82 5.79
CA ALA A 393 -1.59 18.29 6.73
C ALA A 393 -1.32 18.73 8.18
N VAL A 394 -0.05 18.85 8.57
CA VAL A 394 0.34 19.27 9.92
C VAL A 394 0.58 20.78 10.05
N LYS A 395 0.22 21.57 9.02
CA LYS A 395 0.41 23.04 8.96
C LYS A 395 1.87 23.48 9.16
N GLN A 396 2.81 22.75 8.55
CA GLN A 396 4.25 23.02 8.57
C GLN A 396 4.82 23.18 7.15
N VAL A 397 4.03 23.73 6.21
CA VAL A 397 4.47 24.05 4.85
C VAL A 397 5.72 24.92 4.89
N GLY A 398 6.72 24.60 4.07
CA GLY A 398 8.04 25.24 4.07
C GLY A 398 9.11 24.49 4.90
N ARG A 399 8.72 23.44 5.64
CA ARG A 399 9.63 22.58 6.42
C ARG A 399 9.82 21.20 5.80
N GLU A 400 9.60 21.06 4.48
CA GLU A 400 9.71 19.81 3.73
C GLU A 400 11.13 19.23 3.82
N SER A 401 12.15 20.09 3.71
CA SER A 401 13.56 19.67 3.83
C SER A 401 13.89 19.08 5.20
N GLU A 402 13.31 19.65 6.26
CA GLU A 402 13.49 19.15 7.62
C GLU A 402 12.83 17.77 7.78
N LEU A 403 11.57 17.63 7.33
CA LEU A 403 10.86 16.36 7.37
C LEU A 403 11.59 15.28 6.55
N LEU A 404 12.07 15.61 5.36
CA LEU A 404 12.85 14.72 4.51
C LEU A 404 14.12 14.24 5.22
N LYS A 405 14.88 15.15 5.86
CA LYS A 405 16.07 14.76 6.64
C LYS A 405 15.74 13.81 7.79
N MET A 406 14.58 13.99 8.43
CA MET A 406 14.13 13.11 9.51
C MET A 406 13.81 11.70 9.00
N THR A 407 13.21 11.55 7.82
CA THR A 407 12.82 10.24 7.26
C THR A 407 13.91 9.55 6.44
N LEU A 408 14.84 10.31 5.84
CA LEU A 408 15.85 9.81 4.90
C LEU A 408 16.67 8.65 5.47
N LYS A 409 17.15 8.80 6.71
CA LYS A 409 17.97 7.76 7.37
C LYS A 409 17.25 6.42 7.50
N TYR A 410 15.94 6.44 7.75
CA TYR A 410 15.13 5.22 7.87
C TYR A 410 14.89 4.61 6.49
N SER A 411 14.58 5.43 5.48
CA SER A 411 14.39 4.95 4.12
C SER A 411 15.65 4.31 3.55
N VAL A 412 16.81 4.95 3.70
CA VAL A 412 18.11 4.40 3.25
C VAL A 412 18.49 3.14 4.02
N GLY A 413 18.30 3.13 5.35
CA GLY A 413 18.59 1.94 6.16
C GLY A 413 17.74 0.72 5.76
N LEU A 414 16.44 0.92 5.54
CA LEU A 414 15.54 -0.12 5.06
C LEU A 414 15.89 -0.57 3.63
N LEU A 415 16.27 0.37 2.76
CA LEU A 415 16.71 0.05 1.40
C LEU A 415 17.92 -0.87 1.39
N ILE A 416 18.97 -0.53 2.16
CA ILE A 416 20.19 -1.35 2.25
C ILE A 416 19.85 -2.76 2.71
N PHE A 417 19.03 -2.88 3.76
CA PHE A 417 18.55 -4.17 4.24
C PHE A 417 17.85 -4.96 3.13
N TRP A 418 17.00 -4.31 2.33
CA TRP A 418 16.28 -4.98 1.25
C TRP A 418 17.14 -5.38 0.06
N CYS A 419 18.17 -4.59 -0.26
CA CYS A 419 19.14 -4.94 -1.30
C CYS A 419 19.87 -6.23 -0.91
N ILE A 420 20.32 -6.32 0.34
CA ILE A 420 20.98 -7.53 0.88
C ILE A 420 20.00 -8.70 0.91
N TRP A 421 18.78 -8.49 1.42
CA TRP A 421 17.79 -9.55 1.53
C TRP A 421 17.36 -10.11 0.17
N THR A 422 17.12 -9.24 -0.82
CA THR A 422 16.76 -9.64 -2.19
C THR A 422 17.89 -10.44 -2.83
N PHE A 423 19.14 -10.03 -2.62
CA PHE A 423 20.31 -10.77 -3.10
C PHE A 423 20.38 -12.17 -2.48
N ILE A 424 20.20 -12.29 -1.16
CA ILE A 424 20.15 -13.60 -0.48
C ILE A 424 19.02 -14.47 -1.05
N LEU A 425 17.82 -13.93 -1.21
CA LEU A 425 16.70 -14.68 -1.80
C LEU A 425 16.99 -15.15 -3.22
N SER A 426 17.66 -14.32 -4.03
CA SER A 426 18.03 -14.71 -5.38
C SER A 426 19.05 -15.85 -5.44
N LEU A 427 19.92 -15.99 -4.43
CA LEU A 427 20.87 -17.10 -4.34
C LEU A 427 20.23 -18.41 -3.84
N ILE A 428 19.15 -18.30 -3.06
CA ILE A 428 18.43 -19.47 -2.52
C ILE A 428 17.43 -20.02 -3.54
N LEU A 429 16.81 -19.14 -4.33
CA LEU A 429 15.72 -19.46 -5.24
C LEU A 429 16.12 -19.48 -6.73
N GLY A 430 17.32 -19.00 -7.06
CA GLY A 430 17.88 -18.93 -8.41
C GLY A 430 18.67 -20.15 -8.82
#